data_AF-A0A426Z3X3-F1
#
_entry.id   AF-A0A426Z3X3-F1
#
_cell.length_a   1.000
_cell.length_b   1.000
_cell.length_c   1.000
_cell.angle_alpha   90.00
_cell.angle_beta   90.00
_cell.angle_gamma   90.00
#
_symmetry.space_group_name_H-M   'P 1'
#
loop_
_entity.id
_entity.type
_entity.pdbx_description
1 polymer ?
#
loop_
_entity_poly.entity_id
_entity_poly.type
_entity_poly.pdbx_seq_one_letter_code
_entity_poly.pdbx_strand_id
1 'polypeptide(L)'
;MFVWGFICLLQVAFEEMFDRKRETAKLGMRGGGAAAGGGRGGRRRYTKASTGPPDRAAPLPSPFDVARHFDFASVGGRDSDASLCSGRPSSAGGRPASALLTDRSAQSSALRVVNAFLASHSAPVSLRPPLPAARDITEALRFILARMDWPLDDLDDDLPALLRNLHCPLKLNRSALKAPGTPHAWPHLLSLARVSDHLAAPSSPQQDQPNDLLLFVTRSYSLFISGEDDAVEELDEEYLGKAQHQAANTSAAIDALEKEATELEAKLQALRAEPSKKEAIEREKGMLVEDVKKFQAVVDSWGGKVAAMESALGEWEKELEAKEKESKRLCEENEELQRRIDTQAVNVRDVERMKREMQVVERDIADAEIGRNALEEKAWELEETVSRKIDETEVLLEQCNQAVRRYSSFFFI
;
A
#
# COMPACT_ATOMS: atom_id res chain seq x y z
N MET A 1 -18.79 25.64 -14.37
CA MET A 1 -17.47 26.26 -14.15
C MET A 1 -16.34 25.25 -13.94
N PHE A 2 -16.54 24.15 -13.19
CA PHE A 2 -15.47 23.16 -12.93
C PHE A 2 -14.97 22.36 -14.15
N VAL A 3 -15.85 22.02 -15.09
CA VAL A 3 -15.48 21.24 -16.30
C VAL A 3 -14.56 22.02 -17.22
N TRP A 4 -14.79 23.32 -17.38
CA TRP A 4 -13.93 24.19 -18.19
C TRP A 4 -12.56 24.41 -17.55
N GLY A 5 -12.50 24.51 -16.22
CA GLY A 5 -11.22 24.58 -15.48
C GLY A 5 -10.38 23.32 -15.66
N PHE A 6 -11.00 22.13 -15.67
CA PHE A 6 -10.30 20.86 -15.87
C PHE A 6 -9.79 20.70 -17.31
N ILE A 7 -10.57 21.15 -18.30
CA ILE A 7 -10.15 21.15 -19.71
C ILE A 7 -8.97 22.11 -19.93
N CYS A 8 -8.99 23.31 -19.32
CA CYS A 8 -7.84 24.22 -19.38
C CYS A 8 -6.58 23.64 -18.71
N LEU A 9 -6.72 22.96 -17.57
CA LEU A 9 -5.58 22.31 -16.89
C LEU A 9 -4.99 21.17 -17.73
N LEU A 10 -5.83 20.39 -18.40
CA LEU A 10 -5.37 19.33 -19.31
C LEU A 10 -4.69 19.90 -20.56
N GLN A 11 -5.20 21.01 -21.11
CA GLN A 11 -4.59 21.67 -22.26
C GLN A 11 -3.17 22.18 -21.92
N VAL A 12 -3.01 22.83 -20.76
CA VAL A 12 -1.71 23.35 -20.30
C VAL A 12 -0.72 22.21 -19.99
N ALA A 13 -1.19 21.12 -19.38
CA ALA A 13 -0.35 19.95 -19.12
C ALA A 13 0.10 19.24 -20.42
N PHE A 14 -0.74 19.27 -21.46
CA PHE A 14 -0.41 18.67 -22.75
C PHE A 14 0.60 19.53 -23.54
N GLU A 15 0.47 20.86 -23.50
CA GLU A 15 1.47 21.77 -24.08
C GLU A 15 2.83 21.67 -23.38
N GLU A 16 2.89 21.63 -22.04
CA GLU A 16 4.16 21.44 -21.31
C GLU A 16 4.85 20.11 -21.65
N MET A 17 4.06 19.04 -21.84
CA MET A 17 4.61 17.73 -22.20
C MET A 17 5.18 17.74 -23.62
N PHE A 18 4.50 18.39 -24.57
CA PHE A 18 4.97 18.54 -25.94
C PHE A 18 6.25 19.40 -26.03
N ASP A 19 6.32 20.50 -25.26
CA ASP A 19 7.50 21.36 -25.23
C ASP A 19 8.72 20.67 -24.59
N ARG A 20 8.54 19.92 -23.48
CA ARG A 20 9.63 19.11 -22.91
C ARG A 20 10.14 18.05 -23.89
N LYS A 21 9.26 17.44 -24.68
CA LYS A 21 9.64 16.46 -25.71
C LYS A 21 10.40 17.10 -26.86
N ARG A 22 10.05 18.35 -27.22
CA ARG A 22 10.75 19.16 -28.23
C ARG A 22 12.13 19.64 -27.75
N GLU A 23 12.27 19.99 -26.48
CA GLU A 23 13.55 20.39 -25.87
C GLU A 23 14.51 19.21 -25.73
N THR A 24 14.01 18.05 -25.31
CA THR A 24 14.80 16.80 -25.23
C THR A 24 15.24 16.30 -26.60
N ALA A 25 14.42 16.48 -27.65
CA ALA A 25 14.81 16.22 -29.02
C ALA A 25 15.89 17.21 -29.54
N LYS A 26 15.84 18.49 -29.13
CA LYS A 26 16.87 19.49 -29.46
C LYS A 26 18.20 19.25 -28.73
N LEU A 27 18.17 18.75 -27.50
CA LEU A 27 19.38 18.35 -26.76
C LEU A 27 20.00 17.04 -27.27
N GLY A 28 19.20 16.14 -27.88
CA GLY A 28 19.67 14.89 -28.47
C GLY A 28 20.52 15.03 -29.74
N MET A 29 20.46 16.16 -30.45
CA MET A 29 21.25 16.39 -31.68
C MET A 29 22.59 17.12 -31.48
N ARG A 30 22.96 17.51 -30.25
CA ARG A 30 24.16 18.36 -30.01
C ARG A 30 25.18 17.77 -29.04
N GLY A 31 25.30 16.45 -28.94
CA GLY A 31 26.17 15.82 -27.94
C GLY A 31 26.73 14.45 -28.31
N GLY A 32 27.35 14.32 -29.49
CA GLY A 32 28.27 13.22 -29.78
C GLY A 32 29.71 13.66 -29.51
N GLY A 33 30.30 13.25 -28.39
CA GLY A 33 31.69 13.55 -28.07
C GLY A 33 32.14 12.98 -26.72
N ALA A 34 33.14 12.10 -26.76
CA ALA A 34 33.68 11.33 -25.63
C ALA A 34 34.38 12.17 -24.54
N ALA A 35 34.36 11.70 -23.29
CA ALA A 35 35.54 11.46 -22.44
C ALA A 35 35.20 11.27 -20.95
N ALA A 36 35.78 10.21 -20.38
CA ALA A 36 36.43 10.07 -19.08
C ALA A 36 35.89 10.78 -17.81
N GLY A 37 35.67 9.96 -16.77
CA GLY A 37 36.27 10.20 -15.45
C GLY A 37 35.32 10.62 -14.32
N GLY A 38 35.34 9.86 -13.21
CA GLY A 38 35.07 10.41 -11.88
C GLY A 38 33.80 9.96 -11.14
N GLY A 39 33.56 8.66 -11.01
CA GLY A 39 32.55 8.15 -10.08
C GLY A 39 33.06 8.06 -8.64
N ARG A 40 32.61 8.97 -7.75
CA ARG A 40 32.63 8.78 -6.29
C ARG A 40 31.19 8.61 -5.81
N GLY A 41 30.84 7.39 -5.42
CA GLY A 41 29.60 7.06 -4.74
C GLY A 41 29.81 5.79 -3.93
N GLY A 42 30.11 5.94 -2.65
CA GLY A 42 30.27 4.82 -1.73
C GLY A 42 28.93 4.23 -1.31
N ARG A 43 28.84 2.89 -1.28
CA ARG A 43 28.21 2.16 -0.18
C ARG A 43 28.57 0.67 -0.22
N ARG A 44 29.00 0.23 0.96
CA ARG A 44 28.77 -1.05 1.65
C ARG A 44 29.35 -2.37 1.07
N ARG A 45 30.25 -2.87 1.92
CA ARG A 45 30.92 -4.17 2.04
C ARG A 45 30.01 -5.41 1.90
N TYR A 46 30.51 -6.34 1.08
CA TYR A 46 30.63 -7.81 1.25
C TYR A 46 30.56 -8.32 2.72
N THR A 47 30.05 -9.51 3.04
CA THR A 47 30.42 -10.91 2.69
C THR A 47 29.27 -11.83 3.20
N LYS A 48 29.06 -13.12 2.90
CA LYS A 48 29.92 -14.23 2.45
C LYS A 48 28.99 -15.40 2.02
N ALA A 49 29.45 -16.23 1.08
CA ALA A 49 28.80 -17.46 0.62
C ALA A 49 29.29 -18.69 1.41
N SER A 50 28.48 -19.78 1.43
CA SER A 50 28.95 -21.17 1.39
C SER A 50 27.79 -22.20 1.32
N THR A 51 27.69 -22.88 0.16
CA THR A 51 27.65 -24.34 -0.06
C THR A 51 26.50 -25.25 0.48
N GLY A 52 25.80 -25.95 -0.44
CA GLY A 52 25.34 -27.35 -0.30
C GLY A 52 23.82 -27.63 -0.34
N PRO A 53 23.32 -28.77 -0.90
CA PRO A 53 22.07 -28.86 -1.67
C PRO A 53 21.04 -29.89 -1.11
N PRO A 54 20.08 -30.43 -1.91
CA PRO A 54 18.67 -30.03 -2.00
C PRO A 54 17.69 -31.08 -1.42
N ASP A 55 16.43 -30.74 -1.12
CA ASP A 55 15.34 -31.67 -1.38
C ASP A 55 13.90 -31.11 -1.27
N ARG A 56 13.09 -31.59 -2.22
CA ARG A 56 11.67 -31.95 -2.16
C ARG A 56 10.57 -30.96 -1.74
N ALA A 57 9.72 -30.68 -2.72
CA ALA A 57 8.35 -30.17 -2.60
C ALA A 57 7.38 -31.16 -1.93
N ALA A 58 6.40 -30.65 -1.17
CA ALA A 58 4.94 -30.94 -1.22
C ALA A 58 4.19 -30.10 -0.12
N PRO A 59 2.84 -30.09 0.01
CA PRO A 59 2.05 -28.85 -0.12
C PRO A 59 1.16 -28.50 1.12
N LEU A 60 0.42 -27.39 0.97
CA LEU A 60 -0.57 -26.75 1.87
C LEU A 60 -1.60 -27.70 2.53
N PRO A 61 -2.10 -27.39 3.75
CA PRO A 61 -3.24 -28.08 4.35
C PRO A 61 -4.58 -27.33 4.11
N SER A 62 -5.64 -28.12 3.91
CA SER A 62 -7.06 -27.73 3.90
C SER A 62 -7.77 -28.32 5.13
N PRO A 63 -8.87 -27.72 5.62
CA PRO A 63 -9.39 -27.89 6.98
C PRO A 63 -10.55 -28.90 7.09
N PHE A 64 -11.01 -29.11 8.33
CA PHE A 64 -12.14 -29.90 8.83
C PHE A 64 -11.82 -31.35 9.26
N ASP A 65 -11.85 -31.60 10.58
CA ASP A 65 -12.97 -32.35 11.15
C ASP A 65 -13.05 -32.28 12.69
N VAL A 66 -14.31 -32.42 13.14
CA VAL A 66 -14.88 -32.16 14.47
C VAL A 66 -15.01 -33.47 15.25
N ALA A 67 -14.78 -33.46 16.57
CA ALA A 67 -15.66 -34.02 17.62
C ALA A 67 -14.92 -34.59 18.86
N ARG A 68 -15.20 -33.93 19.99
CA ARG A 68 -15.50 -34.45 21.36
C ARG A 68 -14.84 -35.75 21.85
N HIS A 69 -14.13 -35.65 22.99
CA HIS A 69 -14.55 -36.32 24.24
C HIS A 69 -13.86 -35.74 25.48
N PHE A 70 -14.65 -35.50 26.53
CA PHE A 70 -14.21 -35.30 27.92
C PHE A 70 -13.72 -36.65 28.46
N ASP A 71 -12.60 -36.67 29.21
CA ASP A 71 -12.53 -37.34 30.51
C ASP A 71 -11.24 -37.04 31.29
N PHE A 72 -11.41 -37.07 32.61
CA PHE A 72 -10.53 -36.68 33.70
C PHE A 72 -9.71 -37.87 34.21
N ALA A 73 -8.46 -37.61 34.64
CA ALA A 73 -7.69 -38.25 35.73
C ALA A 73 -6.24 -38.69 35.37
N SER A 74 -5.29 -37.95 35.97
CA SER A 74 -4.15 -38.40 36.79
C SER A 74 -3.25 -39.56 36.33
N VAL A 75 -1.95 -39.26 36.13
CA VAL A 75 -0.76 -39.76 36.89
C VAL A 75 0.51 -39.77 36.01
N GLY A 76 1.57 -39.12 36.52
CA GLY A 76 2.98 -39.29 36.15
C GLY A 76 3.43 -38.43 34.95
N GLY A 77 4.45 -37.57 35.00
CA GLY A 77 5.61 -37.44 35.88
C GLY A 77 6.85 -37.32 34.98
N ARG A 78 7.68 -36.27 35.22
CA ARG A 78 8.99 -35.97 34.59
C ARG A 78 8.93 -35.42 33.15
N ASP A 79 9.75 -34.47 32.68
CA ASP A 79 11.03 -33.92 33.13
C ASP A 79 11.21 -32.45 32.67
N SER A 80 12.29 -31.87 33.17
CA SER A 80 12.75 -30.49 33.18
C SER A 80 13.03 -29.77 31.84
N ASP A 81 13.15 -28.45 32.02
CA ASP A 81 14.05 -27.49 31.39
C ASP A 81 13.74 -26.86 30.02
N ALA A 82 13.65 -25.53 30.11
CA ALA A 82 14.31 -24.53 29.29
C ALA A 82 13.35 -23.64 28.48
N SER A 83 12.86 -22.58 29.14
CA SER A 83 12.41 -21.37 28.44
C SER A 83 13.32 -20.20 28.82
N LEU A 84 14.17 -19.84 27.86
CA LEU A 84 14.86 -18.56 27.76
C LEU A 84 13.83 -17.52 27.30
N CYS A 85 13.98 -16.29 27.80
CA CYS A 85 13.24 -15.05 27.48
C CYS A 85 12.10 -14.69 28.45
N SER A 86 12.40 -13.86 29.45
CA SER A 86 11.52 -12.74 29.81
C SER A 86 12.29 -11.71 30.63
N GLY A 87 12.60 -10.58 30.00
CA GLY A 87 13.02 -9.37 30.69
C GLY A 87 11.80 -8.65 31.25
N ARG A 88 11.69 -8.60 32.58
CA ARG A 88 10.88 -7.62 33.30
C ARG A 88 11.49 -7.43 34.70
N PRO A 89 11.76 -6.20 35.14
CA PRO A 89 12.14 -5.97 36.53
C PRO A 89 10.87 -6.10 37.37
N SER A 90 10.61 -7.29 37.90
CA SER A 90 9.61 -7.45 38.95
C SER A 90 10.24 -7.08 40.29
N SER A 91 9.81 -5.93 40.78
CA SER A 91 9.68 -5.65 42.21
C SER A 91 9.02 -6.80 42.96
N ALA A 92 9.43 -7.00 44.21
CA ALA A 92 8.75 -7.82 45.22
C ALA A 92 8.65 -9.33 44.90
N GLY A 93 9.81 -10.00 44.84
CA GLY A 93 9.90 -11.44 45.09
C GLY A 93 10.39 -11.67 46.52
N GLY A 94 9.51 -12.20 47.38
CA GLY A 94 9.83 -12.57 48.75
C GLY A 94 10.97 -13.59 48.79
N ARG A 95 12.17 -13.12 49.16
CA ARG A 95 13.21 -14.00 49.70
C ARG A 95 12.81 -14.29 51.15
N PRO A 96 12.99 -15.53 51.64
CA PRO A 96 12.71 -15.85 53.03
C PRO A 96 13.48 -14.88 53.94
N ALA A 97 12.88 -14.53 55.06
CA ALA A 97 13.34 -13.56 56.07
C ALA A 97 14.70 -13.89 56.75
N SER A 98 15.54 -14.69 56.11
CA SER A 98 16.86 -15.15 56.59
C SER A 98 17.99 -14.81 55.62
N ALA A 99 17.92 -13.66 54.94
CA ALA A 99 19.15 -13.00 54.54
C ALA A 99 19.73 -12.35 55.81
N LEU A 100 20.44 -13.15 56.59
CA LEU A 100 21.38 -12.68 57.61
C LEU A 100 22.04 -11.42 57.05
N LEU A 101 21.92 -10.28 57.74
CA LEU A 101 22.38 -8.98 57.25
C LEU A 101 23.92 -8.95 57.23
N THR A 102 24.57 -9.75 56.39
CA THR A 102 26.03 -9.90 56.35
C THR A 102 26.69 -8.73 55.63
N ASP A 103 25.99 -8.11 54.69
CA ASP A 103 26.48 -6.94 53.96
C ASP A 103 26.35 -5.64 54.78
N ARG A 104 27.39 -4.80 54.76
CA ARG A 104 27.43 -3.54 55.50
C ARG A 104 26.43 -2.51 54.98
N SER A 105 26.14 -2.51 53.68
CA SER A 105 25.14 -1.60 53.11
C SER A 105 23.72 -2.00 53.54
N ALA A 106 23.45 -3.31 53.57
CA ALA A 106 22.20 -3.88 54.07
C ALA A 106 22.01 -3.60 55.57
N GLN A 107 23.03 -3.79 56.40
CA GLN A 107 23.00 -3.41 57.83
C GLN A 107 22.71 -1.92 58.02
N SER A 108 23.38 -1.05 57.25
CA SER A 108 23.17 0.40 57.34
C SER A 108 21.76 0.82 56.90
N SER A 109 21.16 0.11 55.94
CA SER A 109 19.76 0.33 55.55
C SER A 109 18.77 -0.16 56.61
N ALA A 110 18.98 -1.34 57.18
CA ALA A 110 18.12 -1.92 58.21
C ALA A 110 18.18 -1.08 59.50
N LEU A 111 19.37 -0.58 59.87
CA LEU A 111 19.54 0.31 61.01
C LEU A 111 18.74 1.61 60.86
N ARG A 112 18.67 2.17 59.65
CA ARG A 112 17.84 3.37 59.37
C ARG A 112 16.35 3.09 59.56
N VAL A 113 15.86 1.93 59.11
CA VAL A 113 14.45 1.53 59.27
C VAL A 113 14.12 1.36 60.75
N VAL A 114 14.94 0.61 61.49
CA VAL A 114 14.73 0.38 62.93
C VAL A 114 14.80 1.70 63.71
N ASN A 115 15.78 2.56 63.44
CA ASN A 115 15.84 3.88 64.09
C ASN A 115 14.65 4.79 63.72
N ALA A 116 14.11 4.68 62.51
CA ALA A 116 12.89 5.41 62.12
C ALA A 116 11.65 4.90 62.87
N PHE A 117 11.53 3.59 63.07
CA PHE A 117 10.46 2.99 63.87
C PHE A 117 10.56 3.38 65.36
N LEU A 118 11.77 3.30 65.93
CA LEU A 118 12.01 3.73 67.31
C LEU A 118 11.67 5.22 67.48
N ALA A 119 12.01 6.07 66.50
CA ALA A 119 11.66 7.48 66.52
C ALA A 119 10.15 7.72 66.36
N SER A 120 9.45 7.02 65.46
CA SER A 120 8.01 7.21 65.24
C SER A 120 7.18 6.78 66.45
N HIS A 121 7.69 5.86 67.25
CA HIS A 121 7.06 5.39 68.49
C HIS A 121 7.64 6.07 69.75
N SER A 122 8.41 7.14 69.60
CA SER A 122 8.98 7.94 70.71
C SER A 122 9.84 7.12 71.70
N ALA A 123 10.58 6.11 71.22
CA ALA A 123 11.49 5.34 72.04
C ALA A 123 12.66 6.23 72.54
N PRO A 124 13.13 6.06 73.80
CA PRO A 124 14.21 6.86 74.37
C PRO A 124 15.61 6.49 73.84
N VAL A 125 15.72 5.50 72.94
CA VAL A 125 16.98 4.89 72.50
C VAL A 125 17.16 5.01 70.99
N SER A 126 18.40 5.28 70.56
CA SER A 126 18.79 5.33 69.15
C SER A 126 20.11 4.59 68.94
N LEU A 127 20.14 3.68 67.97
CA LEU A 127 21.27 2.78 67.72
C LEU A 127 22.28 3.44 66.76
N ARG A 128 23.48 3.79 67.25
CA ARG A 128 24.53 4.52 66.49
C ARG A 128 25.54 3.58 65.77
N PRO A 129 25.97 3.90 64.53
CA PRO A 129 27.05 3.16 63.84
C PRO A 129 28.46 3.43 64.43
N PRO A 130 29.47 2.56 64.18
CA PRO A 130 29.43 1.34 63.36
C PRO A 130 28.84 0.11 64.07
N LEU A 131 28.94 0.05 65.40
CA LEU A 131 28.34 -0.97 66.27
C LEU A 131 27.75 -0.27 67.50
N PRO A 132 26.44 -0.41 67.78
CA PRO A 132 25.81 0.24 68.92
C PRO A 132 26.22 -0.39 70.26
N ALA A 133 26.06 0.38 71.34
CA ALA A 133 26.37 -0.11 72.68
C ALA A 133 25.41 -1.24 73.07
N ALA A 134 25.92 -2.24 73.80
CA ALA A 134 25.14 -3.42 74.17
C ALA A 134 23.84 -3.08 74.91
N ARG A 135 23.90 -2.10 75.81
CA ARG A 135 22.74 -1.58 76.56
C ARG A 135 21.66 -1.04 75.62
N ASP A 136 22.05 -0.22 74.65
CA ASP A 136 21.12 0.43 73.71
C ASP A 136 20.41 -0.63 72.85
N ILE A 137 21.12 -1.69 72.45
CA ILE A 137 20.55 -2.80 71.67
C ILE A 137 19.48 -3.55 72.48
N THR A 138 19.79 -3.90 73.73
CA THR A 138 18.87 -4.62 74.61
C THR A 138 17.63 -3.77 74.91
N GLU A 139 17.80 -2.47 75.16
CA GLU A 139 16.70 -1.55 75.46
C GLU A 139 15.79 -1.32 74.24
N ALA A 140 16.37 -1.18 73.04
CA ALA A 140 15.62 -1.12 71.80
C ALA A 140 14.81 -2.40 71.52
N LEU A 141 15.40 -3.58 71.75
CA LEU A 141 14.70 -4.86 71.58
C LEU A 141 13.54 -5.03 72.56
N ARG A 142 13.73 -4.70 73.85
CA ARG A 142 12.64 -4.74 74.84
C ARG A 142 11.49 -3.81 74.46
N PHE A 143 11.80 -2.61 73.99
CA PHE A 143 10.79 -1.65 73.55
C PHE A 143 9.95 -2.20 72.39
N ILE A 144 10.61 -2.79 71.38
CA ILE A 144 9.92 -3.39 70.23
C ILE A 144 9.03 -4.55 70.67
N LEU A 145 9.52 -5.43 71.55
CA LEU A 145 8.78 -6.61 72.03
C LEU A 145 7.55 -6.23 72.88
N ALA A 146 7.67 -5.22 73.74
CA ALA A 146 6.54 -4.71 74.53
C ALA A 146 5.41 -4.13 73.67
N ARG A 147 5.72 -3.56 72.49
CA ARG A 147 4.72 -3.01 71.56
C ARG A 147 3.95 -4.08 70.80
N MET A 148 4.45 -5.31 70.77
CA MET A 148 3.77 -6.45 70.17
C MET A 148 3.06 -7.33 71.21
N ASP A 149 2.82 -6.78 72.42
CA ASP A 149 2.21 -7.49 73.56
C ASP A 149 3.02 -8.69 74.08
N TRP A 150 4.35 -8.71 73.85
CA TRP A 150 5.28 -9.71 74.40
C TRP A 150 6.37 -9.08 75.31
N PRO A 151 6.01 -8.52 76.49
CA PRO A 151 7.01 -8.04 77.44
C PRO A 151 7.82 -9.23 78.01
N LEU A 152 9.14 -9.12 77.99
CA LEU A 152 10.06 -10.17 78.47
C LEU A 152 10.94 -9.61 79.59
N ASP A 153 10.91 -10.27 80.75
CA ASP A 153 11.70 -9.89 81.93
C ASP A 153 13.16 -10.33 81.78
N ASP A 154 13.41 -11.58 81.35
CA ASP A 154 14.74 -12.10 81.02
C ASP A 154 14.90 -12.33 79.50
N LEU A 155 15.42 -11.30 78.82
CA LEU A 155 15.63 -11.33 77.38
C LEU A 155 16.60 -12.45 76.94
N ASP A 156 17.56 -12.85 77.79
CA ASP A 156 18.58 -13.82 77.39
C ASP A 156 18.03 -15.25 77.29
N ASP A 157 16.98 -15.56 78.08
CA ASP A 157 16.44 -16.92 78.27
C ASP A 157 15.11 -17.11 77.54
N ASP A 158 14.26 -16.09 77.56
CA ASP A 158 12.89 -16.19 77.05
C ASP A 158 12.80 -15.84 75.56
N LEU A 159 13.66 -14.95 75.06
CA LEU A 159 13.64 -14.55 73.65
C LEU A 159 13.90 -15.74 72.70
N PRO A 160 14.88 -16.63 72.93
CA PRO A 160 15.07 -17.80 72.09
C PRO A 160 13.86 -18.75 72.08
N ALA A 161 13.11 -18.85 73.18
CA ALA A 161 11.90 -19.67 73.25
C ALA A 161 10.74 -19.04 72.46
N LEU A 162 10.52 -17.73 72.62
CA LEU A 162 9.52 -16.99 71.86
C LEU A 162 9.76 -17.09 70.33
N LEU A 163 11.01 -16.92 69.90
CA LEU A 163 11.36 -17.00 68.48
C LEU A 163 11.12 -18.37 67.87
N ARG A 164 11.27 -19.44 68.66
CA ARG A 164 10.94 -20.81 68.24
C ARG A 164 9.42 -21.02 68.12
N ASN A 165 8.62 -20.44 69.02
CA ASN A 165 7.15 -20.50 68.96
C ASN A 165 6.58 -19.70 67.78
N LEU A 166 7.21 -18.57 67.44
CA LEU A 166 6.85 -17.76 66.28
C LEU A 166 7.41 -18.31 64.96
N HIS A 167 8.02 -19.50 64.97
CA HIS A 167 8.69 -20.13 63.82
C HIS A 167 9.65 -19.17 63.09
N CYS A 168 10.35 -18.31 63.84
CA CYS A 168 11.26 -17.33 63.28
C CYS A 168 12.48 -18.04 62.64
N PRO A 169 12.85 -17.71 61.40
CA PRO A 169 13.90 -18.43 60.68
C PRO A 169 15.33 -17.95 61.06
N LEU A 170 15.46 -17.17 62.14
CA LEU A 170 16.72 -16.66 62.69
C LEU A 170 17.22 -17.56 63.84
N LYS A 171 18.43 -18.09 63.72
CA LYS A 171 19.10 -18.83 64.80
C LYS A 171 19.85 -17.86 65.70
N LEU A 172 19.30 -17.52 66.87
CA LEU A 172 19.97 -16.74 67.90
C LEU A 172 20.52 -17.65 69.00
N ASN A 173 21.82 -17.57 69.26
CA ASN A 173 22.46 -18.27 70.37
C ASN A 173 22.44 -17.39 71.63
N ARG A 174 22.33 -18.00 72.82
CA ARG A 174 22.40 -17.30 74.11
C ARG A 174 23.65 -16.44 74.28
N SER A 175 24.76 -16.82 73.65
CA SER A 175 26.00 -16.02 73.61
C SER A 175 25.89 -14.71 72.83
N ALA A 176 25.01 -14.64 71.82
CA ALA A 176 24.78 -13.42 71.03
C ALA A 176 23.99 -12.37 71.84
N LEU A 177 23.14 -12.81 72.77
CA LEU A 177 22.36 -11.93 73.65
C LEU A 177 23.20 -11.42 74.83
N LYS A 178 24.13 -12.23 75.36
CA LYS A 178 25.11 -11.81 76.38
C LYS A 178 26.11 -10.75 75.88
N ALA A 179 26.42 -10.74 74.58
CA ALA A 179 27.36 -9.80 73.98
C ALA A 179 26.82 -9.22 72.64
N PRO A 180 25.74 -8.40 72.71
CA PRO A 180 24.97 -8.01 71.53
C PRO A 180 25.67 -7.00 70.63
N GLY A 181 26.65 -6.26 71.18
CA GLY A 181 27.48 -5.29 70.44
C GLY A 181 28.69 -5.91 69.71
N THR A 182 28.78 -7.24 69.63
CA THR A 182 29.88 -7.90 68.91
C THR A 182 29.63 -7.93 67.40
N PRO A 183 30.68 -7.83 66.55
CA PRO A 183 30.52 -7.83 65.09
C PRO A 183 29.79 -9.04 64.50
N HIS A 184 29.82 -10.18 65.20
CA HIS A 184 29.16 -11.41 64.77
C HIS A 184 27.71 -11.53 65.28
N ALA A 185 27.37 -10.97 66.44
CA ALA A 185 26.02 -11.03 67.01
C ALA A 185 25.09 -9.95 66.44
N TRP A 186 25.64 -8.75 66.24
CA TRP A 186 24.90 -7.56 65.82
C TRP A 186 24.03 -7.74 64.55
N PRO A 187 24.53 -8.38 63.47
CA PRO A 187 23.72 -8.61 62.26
C PRO A 187 22.43 -9.39 62.51
N HIS A 188 22.46 -10.36 63.43
CA HIS A 188 21.29 -11.19 63.72
C HIS A 188 20.26 -10.44 64.57
N LEU A 189 20.71 -9.65 65.54
CA LEU A 189 19.83 -8.84 66.40
C LEU A 189 19.17 -7.72 65.59
N LEU A 190 19.90 -7.12 64.65
CA LEU A 190 19.35 -6.11 63.74
C LEU A 190 18.28 -6.69 62.80
N SER A 191 18.48 -7.93 62.31
CA SER A 191 17.45 -8.60 61.51
C SER A 191 16.18 -8.90 62.31
N LEU A 192 16.31 -9.27 63.58
CA LEU A 192 15.17 -9.52 64.46
C LEU A 192 14.35 -8.23 64.69
N ALA A 193 15.01 -7.13 65.02
CA ALA A 193 14.36 -5.84 65.23
C ALA A 193 13.57 -5.40 63.98
N ARG A 194 14.09 -5.66 62.78
CA ARG A 194 13.42 -5.33 61.51
C ARG A 194 12.19 -6.21 61.20
N VAL A 195 12.23 -7.51 61.52
CA VAL A 195 11.09 -8.41 61.24
C VAL A 195 9.86 -8.04 62.06
N SER A 196 10.08 -7.51 63.27
CA SER A 196 9.02 -7.09 64.17
C SER A 196 8.11 -5.99 63.57
N ASP A 197 8.67 -5.08 62.77
CA ASP A 197 7.87 -4.05 62.04
C ASP A 197 6.89 -4.65 61.04
N HIS A 198 7.21 -5.81 60.44
CA HIS A 198 6.36 -6.42 59.43
C HIS A 198 5.19 -7.21 60.04
N LEU A 199 5.29 -7.64 61.30
CA LEU A 199 4.22 -8.34 62.02
C LEU A 199 3.18 -7.37 62.62
N ALA A 200 3.58 -6.12 62.87
CA ALA A 200 2.69 -5.07 63.41
C ALA A 200 1.93 -4.30 62.31
N ALA A 201 2.13 -4.61 61.04
CA ALA A 201 1.40 -3.95 59.95
C ALA A 201 -0.06 -4.46 59.91
N PRO A 202 -1.08 -3.58 59.94
CA PRO A 202 -2.47 -4.00 59.85
C PRO A 202 -2.71 -4.69 58.50
N SER A 203 -3.40 -5.83 58.57
CA SER A 203 -3.89 -6.61 57.43
C SER A 203 -4.59 -5.71 56.40
N SER A 204 -4.39 -6.02 55.11
CA SER A 204 -4.84 -5.23 53.96
C SER A 204 -6.32 -4.79 54.03
N PRO A 205 -6.66 -3.52 53.72
CA PRO A 205 -8.01 -2.94 53.87
C PRO A 205 -9.05 -3.38 52.83
N GLN A 206 -8.83 -4.47 52.08
CA GLN A 206 -9.75 -4.91 51.02
C GLN A 206 -10.79 -5.95 51.46
N GLN A 207 -10.79 -6.37 52.73
CA GLN A 207 -11.62 -7.50 53.20
C GLN A 207 -12.68 -7.14 54.25
N ASP A 208 -12.81 -5.86 54.62
CA ASP A 208 -13.71 -5.39 55.69
C ASP A 208 -15.00 -4.76 55.15
N GLN A 209 -15.74 -5.45 54.28
CA GLN A 209 -17.19 -5.26 54.32
C GLN A 209 -17.74 -6.29 55.32
N PRO A 210 -18.37 -5.85 56.43
CA PRO A 210 -19.00 -6.78 57.35
C PRO A 210 -20.05 -7.56 56.57
N ASN A 211 -19.95 -8.89 56.58
CA ASN A 211 -20.91 -9.76 55.92
C ASN A 211 -22.29 -9.52 56.58
N ASP A 212 -23.19 -8.86 55.86
CA ASP A 212 -24.49 -8.42 56.39
C ASP A 212 -25.33 -9.59 56.91
N LEU A 213 -25.25 -10.74 56.22
CA LEU A 213 -25.85 -11.99 56.67
C LEU A 213 -25.23 -12.48 57.99
N LEU A 214 -23.90 -12.39 58.13
CA LEU A 214 -23.22 -12.78 59.36
C LEU A 214 -23.59 -11.86 60.53
N LEU A 215 -23.74 -10.56 60.28
CA LEU A 215 -24.16 -9.59 61.28
C LEU A 215 -25.60 -9.86 61.73
N PHE A 216 -26.51 -10.11 60.79
CA PHE A 216 -27.89 -10.51 61.06
C PHE A 216 -27.95 -11.79 61.89
N VAL A 217 -27.25 -12.86 61.48
CA VAL A 217 -27.20 -14.15 62.19
C VAL A 217 -26.62 -14.00 63.61
N THR A 218 -25.59 -13.18 63.78
CA THR A 218 -24.97 -12.97 65.10
C THR A 218 -25.90 -12.20 66.04
N ARG A 219 -26.62 -11.21 65.52
CA ARG A 219 -27.58 -10.41 66.29
C ARG A 219 -28.83 -11.22 66.63
N SER A 220 -29.39 -11.98 65.69
CA SER A 220 -30.53 -12.87 65.95
C SER A 220 -30.20 -13.95 66.97
N TYR A 221 -29.00 -14.54 66.90
CA TYR A 221 -28.55 -15.52 67.88
C TYR A 221 -28.36 -14.92 69.29
N SER A 222 -27.89 -13.68 69.38
CA SER A 222 -27.75 -12.97 70.66
C SER A 222 -29.10 -12.68 71.32
N LEU A 223 -30.10 -12.27 70.52
CA LEU A 223 -31.47 -12.04 70.98
C LEU A 223 -32.16 -13.35 71.39
N PHE A 224 -31.94 -14.44 70.64
CA PHE A 224 -32.40 -15.78 70.99
C PHE A 224 -31.88 -16.26 72.35
N ILE A 225 -30.58 -16.10 72.61
CA ILE A 225 -29.99 -16.48 73.92
C ILE A 225 -30.57 -15.63 75.06
N SER A 226 -30.94 -14.38 74.76
CA SER A 226 -31.48 -13.43 75.75
C SER A 226 -32.98 -13.62 75.99
N GLY A 227 -33.68 -14.41 75.16
CA GLY A 227 -35.12 -14.68 75.26
C GLY A 227 -36.01 -13.51 74.82
N GLU A 228 -35.47 -12.60 74.00
CA GLU A 228 -36.17 -11.41 73.51
C GLU A 228 -36.84 -11.69 72.15
N ASP A 229 -37.88 -12.54 72.15
CA ASP A 229 -38.54 -13.00 70.92
C ASP A 229 -39.14 -11.85 70.08
N ASP A 230 -39.75 -10.85 70.72
CA ASP A 230 -40.30 -9.66 70.03
C ASP A 230 -39.22 -8.87 69.27
N ALA A 231 -38.00 -8.82 69.80
CA ALA A 231 -36.87 -8.12 69.18
C ALA A 231 -36.29 -8.89 67.98
N VAL A 232 -36.48 -10.22 67.93
CA VAL A 232 -36.11 -11.04 66.78
C VAL A 232 -37.04 -10.77 65.61
N GLU A 233 -38.35 -10.66 65.86
CA GLU A 233 -39.33 -10.35 64.81
C GLU A 233 -39.08 -8.97 64.20
N GLU A 234 -38.76 -7.95 65.00
CA GLU A 234 -38.37 -6.63 64.50
C GLU A 234 -37.08 -6.66 63.64
N LEU A 235 -36.08 -7.46 64.06
CA LEU A 235 -34.84 -7.64 63.31
C LEU A 235 -35.08 -8.35 61.97
N ASP A 236 -35.96 -9.34 61.95
CA ASP A 236 -36.35 -10.08 60.75
C ASP A 236 -37.08 -9.17 59.76
N GLU A 237 -38.02 -8.34 60.23
CA GLU A 237 -38.71 -7.34 59.41
C GLU A 237 -37.73 -6.31 58.83
N GLU A 238 -36.77 -5.81 59.64
CA GLU A 238 -35.74 -4.88 59.19
C GLU A 238 -34.88 -5.51 58.07
N TYR A 239 -34.42 -6.74 58.27
CA TYR A 239 -33.55 -7.44 57.33
C TYR A 239 -34.30 -7.80 56.03
N LEU A 240 -35.53 -8.31 56.15
CA LEU A 240 -36.38 -8.60 55.01
C LEU A 240 -36.69 -7.32 54.22
N GLY A 241 -36.99 -6.22 54.89
CA GLY A 241 -37.23 -4.92 54.28
C GLY A 241 -36.02 -4.41 53.48
N LYS A 242 -34.81 -4.53 54.04
CA LYS A 242 -33.56 -4.21 53.33
C LYS A 242 -33.37 -5.08 52.09
N ALA A 243 -33.56 -6.40 52.22
CA ALA A 243 -33.41 -7.34 51.11
C ALA A 243 -34.43 -7.07 49.98
N GLN A 244 -35.69 -6.78 50.33
CA GLN A 244 -36.73 -6.43 49.36
C GLN A 244 -36.43 -5.09 48.67
N HIS A 245 -35.99 -4.08 49.41
CA HIS A 245 -35.60 -2.81 48.84
C HIS A 245 -34.42 -2.95 47.88
N GLN A 246 -33.41 -3.74 48.27
CA GLN A 246 -32.27 -4.03 47.39
C GLN A 246 -32.70 -4.78 46.12
N ALA A 247 -33.58 -5.79 46.25
CA ALA A 247 -34.13 -6.52 45.11
C ALA A 247 -34.97 -5.62 44.17
N ALA A 248 -35.76 -4.70 44.73
CA ALA A 248 -36.52 -3.73 43.94
C ALA A 248 -35.59 -2.75 43.19
N ASN A 249 -34.55 -2.27 43.86
CA ASN A 249 -33.55 -1.38 43.25
C ASN A 249 -32.77 -2.07 42.14
N THR A 250 -32.36 -3.33 42.34
CA THR A 250 -31.65 -4.10 41.30
C THR A 250 -32.57 -4.45 40.14
N SER A 251 -33.83 -4.81 40.40
CA SER A 251 -34.83 -5.01 39.35
C SER A 251 -35.03 -3.75 38.51
N ALA A 252 -35.20 -2.59 39.15
CA ALA A 252 -35.36 -1.32 38.44
C ALA A 252 -34.10 -0.95 37.62
N ALA A 253 -32.90 -1.28 38.12
CA ALA A 253 -31.66 -1.09 37.39
C ALA A 253 -31.56 -2.01 36.17
N ILE A 254 -31.99 -3.27 36.28
CA ILE A 254 -32.06 -4.22 35.17
C ILE A 254 -33.02 -3.70 34.10
N ASP A 255 -34.25 -3.31 34.49
CA ASP A 255 -35.24 -2.77 33.55
C ASP A 255 -34.74 -1.52 32.81
N ALA A 256 -33.98 -0.66 33.49
CA ALA A 256 -33.37 0.52 32.88
C ALA A 256 -32.28 0.14 31.87
N LEU A 257 -31.41 -0.81 32.20
CA LEU A 257 -30.37 -1.32 31.31
C LEU A 257 -30.96 -2.05 30.10
N GLU A 258 -32.02 -2.81 30.27
CA GLU A 258 -32.72 -3.48 29.16
C GLU A 258 -33.33 -2.47 28.18
N LYS A 259 -33.94 -1.39 28.69
CA LYS A 259 -34.40 -0.28 27.84
C LYS A 259 -33.25 0.38 27.08
N GLU A 260 -32.14 0.66 27.75
CA GLU A 260 -30.97 1.25 27.08
C GLU A 260 -30.39 0.30 26.01
N ALA A 261 -30.32 -1.00 26.29
CA ALA A 261 -29.86 -2.00 25.35
C ALA A 261 -30.75 -2.07 24.11
N THR A 262 -32.07 -2.12 24.28
CA THR A 262 -33.02 -2.14 23.15
C THR A 262 -32.96 -0.85 22.33
N GLU A 263 -32.79 0.32 22.96
CA GLU A 263 -32.58 1.58 22.25
C GLU A 263 -31.26 1.59 21.46
N LEU A 264 -30.18 1.08 22.04
CA LEU A 264 -28.88 1.00 21.38
C LEU A 264 -28.91 0.02 20.20
N GLU A 265 -29.60 -1.12 20.35
CA GLU A 265 -29.81 -2.07 19.27
C GLU A 265 -30.63 -1.45 18.12
N ALA A 266 -31.70 -0.71 18.45
CA ALA A 266 -32.49 0.00 17.45
C ALA A 266 -31.65 1.06 16.71
N LYS A 267 -30.83 1.83 17.43
CA LYS A 267 -29.87 2.78 16.83
C LYS A 267 -28.85 2.07 15.92
N LEU A 268 -28.36 0.90 16.34
CA LEU A 268 -27.44 0.09 15.55
C LEU A 268 -28.08 -0.42 14.26
N GLN A 269 -29.32 -0.90 14.33
CA GLN A 269 -30.07 -1.35 13.15
C GLN A 269 -30.37 -0.18 12.21
N ALA A 270 -30.76 1.00 12.73
CA ALA A 270 -30.97 2.19 11.92
C ALA A 270 -29.69 2.60 11.17
N LEU A 271 -28.54 2.62 11.85
CA LEU A 271 -27.24 2.92 11.24
C LEU A 271 -26.78 1.87 10.21
N ARG A 272 -27.20 0.60 10.37
CA ARG A 272 -26.92 -0.46 9.39
C ARG A 272 -27.85 -0.41 8.18
N ALA A 273 -29.12 -0.03 8.39
CA ALA A 273 -30.12 0.10 7.34
C ALA A 273 -29.92 1.35 6.48
N GLU A 274 -29.32 2.41 7.05
CA GLU A 274 -28.90 3.58 6.29
C GLU A 274 -27.83 3.15 5.27
N PRO A 275 -28.09 3.26 3.95
CA PRO A 275 -27.12 2.87 2.94
C PRO A 275 -25.84 3.65 3.18
N SER A 276 -24.76 2.91 3.45
CA SER A 276 -23.51 3.51 3.90
C SER A 276 -23.05 4.55 2.88
N LYS A 277 -22.64 5.74 3.36
CA LYS A 277 -21.96 6.74 2.53
C LYS A 277 -20.81 6.12 1.72
N LYS A 278 -20.20 5.06 2.25
CA LYS A 278 -19.20 4.24 1.55
C LYS A 278 -19.74 3.60 0.27
N GLU A 279 -20.92 3.01 0.29
CA GLU A 279 -21.51 2.40 -0.91
C GLU A 279 -21.84 3.44 -1.98
N ALA A 280 -22.32 4.62 -1.58
CA ALA A 280 -22.54 5.73 -2.51
C ALA A 280 -21.23 6.14 -3.20
N ILE A 281 -20.15 6.30 -2.42
CA ILE A 281 -18.81 6.61 -2.93
C ILE A 281 -18.25 5.47 -3.80
N GLU A 282 -18.51 4.20 -3.47
CA GLU A 282 -18.08 3.06 -4.27
C GLU A 282 -18.80 2.99 -5.62
N ARG A 283 -20.10 3.32 -5.67
CA ARG A 283 -20.84 3.46 -6.95
C ARG A 283 -20.27 4.62 -7.78
N GLU A 284 -20.02 5.77 -7.17
CA GLU A 284 -19.43 6.93 -7.85
C GLU A 284 -18.03 6.61 -8.40
N LYS A 285 -17.19 5.97 -7.59
CA LYS A 285 -15.89 5.46 -8.01
C LYS A 285 -16.03 4.51 -9.21
N GLY A 286 -17.00 3.60 -9.19
CA GLY A 286 -17.31 2.70 -10.29
C GLY A 286 -17.59 3.46 -11.60
N MET A 287 -18.49 4.44 -11.55
CA MET A 287 -18.83 5.29 -12.70
C MET A 287 -17.60 6.05 -13.23
N LEU A 288 -16.79 6.65 -12.35
CA LEU A 288 -15.58 7.36 -12.74
C LEU A 288 -14.53 6.43 -13.38
N VAL A 289 -14.40 5.20 -12.89
CA VAL A 289 -13.50 4.19 -13.48
C VAL A 289 -13.95 3.80 -14.89
N GLU A 290 -15.26 3.69 -15.14
CA GLU A 290 -15.79 3.46 -16.49
C GLU A 290 -15.50 4.64 -17.43
N ASP A 291 -15.66 5.86 -16.95
CA ASP A 291 -15.37 7.06 -17.75
C ASP A 291 -13.88 7.18 -18.05
N VAL A 292 -12.99 6.88 -17.10
CA VAL A 292 -11.54 6.80 -17.35
C VAL A 292 -11.23 5.80 -18.46
N LYS A 293 -11.88 4.63 -18.47
CA LYS A 293 -11.71 3.63 -19.55
C LYS A 293 -12.17 4.18 -20.91
N LYS A 294 -13.30 4.90 -20.96
CA LYS A 294 -13.79 5.55 -22.20
C LYS A 294 -12.78 6.58 -22.70
N PHE A 295 -12.26 7.43 -21.82
CA PHE A 295 -11.25 8.42 -22.19
C PHE A 295 -9.96 7.78 -22.68
N GLN A 296 -9.50 6.71 -22.02
CA GLN A 296 -8.32 5.98 -22.48
C GLN A 296 -8.52 5.40 -23.88
N ALA A 297 -9.68 4.80 -24.16
CA ALA A 297 -10.00 4.30 -25.50
C ALA A 297 -10.00 5.41 -26.57
N VAL A 298 -10.51 6.59 -26.23
CA VAL A 298 -10.46 7.77 -27.11
C VAL A 298 -9.00 8.19 -27.34
N VAL A 299 -8.20 8.31 -26.29
CA VAL A 299 -6.77 8.66 -26.38
C VAL A 299 -6.02 7.66 -27.27
N ASP A 300 -6.23 6.36 -27.09
CA ASP A 300 -5.58 5.32 -27.90
C ASP A 300 -6.00 5.43 -29.37
N SER A 301 -7.29 5.69 -29.64
CA SER A 301 -7.79 5.88 -31.01
C SER A 301 -7.17 7.09 -31.71
N TRP A 302 -7.01 8.21 -30.99
CA TRP A 302 -6.37 9.42 -31.51
C TRP A 302 -4.86 9.23 -31.66
N GLY A 303 -4.22 8.55 -30.70
CA GLY A 303 -2.81 8.16 -30.79
C GLY A 303 -2.52 7.34 -32.04
N GLY A 304 -3.40 6.37 -32.36
CA GLY A 304 -3.32 5.60 -33.60
C GLY A 304 -3.46 6.46 -34.87
N LYS A 305 -4.42 7.41 -34.89
CA LYS A 305 -4.59 8.33 -36.03
C LYS A 305 -3.39 9.26 -36.22
N VAL A 306 -2.83 9.78 -35.12
CA VAL A 306 -1.62 10.62 -35.16
C VAL A 306 -0.46 9.82 -35.72
N ALA A 307 -0.21 8.62 -35.21
CA ALA A 307 0.87 7.75 -35.72
C ALA A 307 0.70 7.42 -37.21
N ALA A 308 -0.53 7.18 -37.67
CA ALA A 308 -0.81 6.95 -39.09
C ALA A 308 -0.50 8.19 -39.95
N MET A 309 -0.91 9.38 -39.48
CA MET A 309 -0.59 10.64 -40.18
C MET A 309 0.90 10.95 -40.17
N GLU A 310 1.62 10.69 -39.08
CA GLU A 310 3.08 10.84 -39.01
C GLU A 310 3.79 9.89 -39.98
N SER A 311 3.35 8.63 -40.09
CA SER A 311 3.89 7.69 -41.08
C SER A 311 3.66 8.16 -42.50
N ALA A 312 2.44 8.62 -42.82
CA ALA A 312 2.12 9.15 -44.14
C ALA A 312 2.95 10.40 -44.48
N LEU A 313 3.09 11.34 -43.54
CA LEU A 313 3.96 12.51 -43.72
C LEU A 313 5.41 12.11 -44.01
N GLY A 314 5.94 11.13 -43.28
CA GLY A 314 7.29 10.61 -43.54
C GLY A 314 7.45 9.92 -44.90
N GLU A 315 6.40 9.32 -45.46
CA GLU A 315 6.39 8.79 -46.83
C GLU A 315 6.38 9.92 -47.86
N TRP A 316 5.52 10.93 -47.68
CA TRP A 316 5.47 12.10 -48.56
C TRP A 316 6.78 12.89 -48.55
N GLU A 317 7.44 13.03 -47.39
CA GLU A 317 8.76 13.67 -47.30
C GLU A 317 9.82 12.92 -48.12
N LYS A 318 9.83 11.58 -48.07
CA LYS A 318 10.75 10.77 -48.88
C LYS A 318 10.46 10.88 -50.37
N GLU A 319 9.18 10.88 -50.75
CA GLU A 319 8.78 11.04 -52.15
C GLU A 319 9.15 12.44 -52.67
N LEU A 320 8.92 13.48 -51.86
CA LEU A 320 9.34 14.84 -52.16
C LEU A 320 10.87 14.91 -52.36
N GLU A 321 11.65 14.34 -51.45
CA GLU A 321 13.11 14.31 -51.55
C GLU A 321 13.58 13.58 -52.83
N ALA A 322 12.93 12.48 -53.20
CA ALA A 322 13.22 11.75 -54.43
C ALA A 322 12.91 12.59 -55.68
N LYS A 323 11.75 13.27 -55.70
CA LYS A 323 11.35 14.16 -56.81
C LYS A 323 12.25 15.38 -56.93
N GLU A 324 12.69 15.96 -55.83
CA GLU A 324 13.67 17.05 -55.84
C GLU A 324 15.02 16.60 -56.42
N LYS A 325 15.50 15.39 -56.07
CA LYS A 325 16.73 14.83 -56.64
C LYS A 325 16.60 14.58 -58.15
N GLU A 326 15.46 14.03 -58.58
CA GLU A 326 15.16 13.83 -60.00
C GLU A 326 15.12 15.16 -60.76
N SER A 327 14.43 16.17 -60.21
CA SER A 327 14.37 17.51 -60.81
C SER A 327 15.74 18.14 -60.92
N LYS A 328 16.59 18.04 -59.89
CA LYS A 328 17.98 18.55 -59.94
C LYS A 328 18.77 17.88 -61.05
N ARG A 329 18.69 16.55 -61.16
CA ARG A 329 19.35 15.79 -62.23
C ARG A 329 18.88 16.24 -63.61
N LEU A 330 17.57 16.39 -63.80
CA LEU A 330 17.00 16.86 -65.07
C LEU A 330 17.42 18.29 -65.41
N CYS A 331 17.52 19.18 -64.41
CA CYS A 331 18.05 20.53 -64.61
C CYS A 331 19.52 20.49 -65.07
N GLU A 332 20.37 19.69 -64.41
CA GLU A 332 21.78 19.52 -64.79
C GLU A 332 21.92 18.94 -66.21
N GLU A 333 21.11 17.94 -66.57
CA GLU A 333 21.06 17.37 -67.92
C GLU A 333 20.62 18.40 -68.95
N ASN A 334 19.59 19.21 -68.65
CA ASN A 334 19.08 20.24 -69.55
C ASN A 334 20.09 21.39 -69.75
N GLU A 335 20.77 21.81 -68.68
CA GLU A 335 21.88 22.76 -68.77
C GLU A 335 23.04 22.20 -69.62
N GLU A 336 23.32 20.90 -69.53
CA GLU A 336 24.31 20.26 -70.39
C GLU A 336 23.88 20.23 -71.85
N LEU A 337 22.62 19.88 -72.14
CA LEU A 337 22.06 19.92 -73.49
C LEU A 337 22.09 21.34 -74.05
N GLN A 338 21.73 22.35 -73.26
CA GLN A 338 21.81 23.75 -73.66
C GLN A 338 23.25 24.14 -73.98
N ARG A 339 24.22 23.79 -73.12
CA ARG A 339 25.65 24.01 -73.41
C ARG A 339 26.10 23.34 -74.71
N ARG A 340 25.62 22.12 -75.01
CA ARG A 340 25.91 21.43 -76.27
C ARG A 340 25.29 22.18 -77.46
N ILE A 341 24.06 22.64 -77.36
CA ILE A 341 23.39 23.47 -78.37
C ILE A 341 24.15 24.77 -78.60
N ASP A 342 24.53 25.48 -77.55
CA ASP A 342 25.26 26.76 -77.66
C ASP A 342 26.66 26.57 -78.28
N THR A 343 27.30 25.43 -78.01
CA THR A 343 28.59 25.06 -78.62
C THR A 343 28.45 24.66 -80.08
N GLN A 344 27.30 24.10 -80.47
CA GLN A 344 26.97 23.90 -81.88
C GLN A 344 26.80 25.28 -82.52
N ALA A 345 27.87 25.76 -83.16
CA ALA A 345 27.79 26.99 -83.93
C ALA A 345 26.72 26.81 -85.02
N VAL A 346 25.57 27.48 -84.85
CA VAL A 346 24.54 27.59 -85.87
C VAL A 346 25.19 28.28 -87.05
N ASN A 347 25.63 27.48 -88.02
CA ASN A 347 26.24 27.99 -89.22
C ASN A 347 25.13 28.68 -90.01
N VAL A 348 25.08 30.01 -89.94
CA VAL A 348 24.08 30.84 -90.63
C VAL A 348 23.98 30.47 -92.11
N ARG A 349 25.11 30.09 -92.73
CA ARG A 349 25.15 29.60 -94.11
C ARG A 349 24.36 28.30 -94.30
N ASP A 350 24.40 27.38 -93.34
CA ASP A 350 23.68 26.11 -93.40
C ASP A 350 22.18 26.32 -93.12
N VAL A 351 21.82 27.23 -92.21
CA VAL A 351 20.41 27.63 -91.99
C VAL A 351 19.83 28.29 -93.24
N GLU A 352 20.57 29.21 -93.86
CA GLU A 352 20.13 29.83 -95.11
C GLU A 352 20.10 28.84 -96.27
N ARG A 353 21.04 27.88 -96.33
CA ARG A 353 21.02 26.80 -97.32
C ARG A 353 19.76 25.95 -97.14
N MET A 354 19.48 25.51 -95.92
CA MET A 354 18.29 24.72 -95.61
C MET A 354 17.01 25.49 -95.91
N LYS A 355 16.96 26.80 -95.65
CA LYS A 355 15.82 27.66 -96.01
C LYS A 355 15.64 27.76 -97.53
N ARG A 356 16.73 27.89 -98.30
CA ARG A 356 16.68 27.91 -99.77
C ARG A 356 16.23 26.56 -100.32
N GLU A 357 16.77 25.45 -99.79
CA GLU A 357 16.36 24.10 -100.17
C GLU A 357 14.88 23.85 -99.84
N MET A 358 14.41 24.28 -98.67
CA MET A 358 12.99 24.23 -98.31
C MET A 358 12.11 25.03 -99.29
N GLN A 359 12.51 26.25 -99.64
CA GLN A 359 11.80 27.07 -100.63
C GLN A 359 11.84 26.48 -102.05
N VAL A 360 12.87 25.70 -102.41
CA VAL A 360 12.90 24.95 -103.67
C VAL A 360 11.87 23.83 -103.61
N VAL A 361 11.87 23.04 -102.53
CA VAL A 361 10.90 21.95 -102.35
C VAL A 361 9.45 22.48 -102.34
N GLU A 362 9.18 23.59 -101.67
CA GLU A 362 7.86 24.23 -101.68
C GLU A 362 7.42 24.66 -103.09
N ARG A 363 8.35 25.18 -103.91
CA ARG A 363 8.07 25.51 -105.32
C ARG A 363 7.83 24.27 -106.16
N ASP A 364 8.66 23.24 -106.00
CA ASP A 364 8.49 21.97 -106.73
C ASP A 364 7.15 21.30 -106.37
N ILE A 365 6.71 21.40 -105.10
CA ILE A 365 5.37 20.96 -104.67
C ILE A 365 4.29 21.76 -105.39
N ALA A 366 4.38 23.10 -105.41
CA ALA A 366 3.39 23.93 -106.08
C ALA A 366 3.33 23.67 -107.59
N ASP A 367 4.48 23.50 -108.26
CA ASP A 367 4.54 23.16 -109.68
C ASP A 367 3.97 21.76 -109.95
N ALA A 368 4.24 20.79 -109.07
CA ALA A 368 3.64 19.46 -109.14
C ALA A 368 2.12 19.49 -108.92
N GLU A 369 1.63 20.34 -108.01
CA GLU A 369 0.19 20.56 -107.80
C GLU A 369 -0.48 21.19 -109.02
N ILE A 370 0.14 22.18 -109.66
CA ILE A 370 -0.34 22.77 -110.91
C ILE A 370 -0.36 21.71 -112.03
N GLY A 371 0.71 20.93 -112.16
CA GLY A 371 0.78 19.83 -113.10
C GLY A 371 -0.29 18.76 -112.88
N ARG A 372 -0.55 18.39 -111.62
CA ARG A 372 -1.64 17.50 -111.23
C ARG A 372 -3.00 18.08 -111.64
N ASN A 373 -3.29 19.34 -111.32
CA ASN A 373 -4.55 19.99 -111.69
C ASN A 373 -4.77 19.99 -113.21
N ALA A 374 -3.73 20.30 -114.00
CA ALA A 374 -3.83 20.28 -115.46
C ALA A 374 -4.04 18.87 -116.04
N LEU A 375 -3.48 17.84 -115.41
CA LEU A 375 -3.75 16.44 -115.78
C LEU A 375 -5.16 16.01 -115.39
N GLU A 376 -5.65 16.47 -114.23
CA GLU A 376 -7.03 16.25 -113.80
C GLU A 376 -8.03 16.90 -114.76
N GLU A 377 -7.80 18.14 -115.20
CA GLU A 377 -8.65 18.79 -116.21
C GLU A 377 -8.68 18.00 -117.52
N LYS A 378 -7.53 17.54 -118.02
CA LYS A 378 -7.47 16.67 -119.21
C LYS A 378 -8.18 15.34 -119.01
N ALA A 379 -8.09 14.76 -117.81
CA ALA A 379 -8.81 13.55 -117.47
C ALA A 379 -10.32 13.79 -117.50
N TRP A 380 -10.79 14.91 -116.95
CA TRP A 380 -12.20 15.34 -117.02
C TRP A 380 -12.68 15.53 -118.46
N GLU A 381 -11.90 16.20 -119.33
CA GLU A 381 -12.25 16.37 -120.76
C GLU A 381 -12.33 15.03 -121.51
N LEU A 382 -11.40 14.11 -121.22
CA LEU A 382 -11.41 12.76 -121.78
C LEU A 382 -12.60 11.96 -121.26
N GLU A 383 -12.92 12.06 -119.97
CA GLU A 383 -14.08 11.41 -119.36
C GLU A 383 -15.38 11.91 -119.99
N GLU A 384 -15.54 13.24 -120.17
CA GLU A 384 -16.69 13.82 -120.89
C GLU A 384 -16.79 13.30 -122.33
N THR A 385 -15.65 13.20 -123.02
CA THR A 385 -15.61 12.65 -124.39
C THR A 385 -16.00 11.18 -124.42
N VAL A 386 -15.53 10.37 -123.46
CA VAL A 386 -15.89 8.96 -123.34
C VAL A 386 -17.36 8.80 -123.00
N SER A 387 -17.90 9.56 -122.03
CA SER A 387 -19.32 9.57 -121.69
C SER A 387 -20.18 9.89 -122.90
N ARG A 388 -19.84 10.93 -123.66
CA ARG A 388 -20.55 11.26 -124.91
C ARG A 388 -20.49 10.12 -125.93
N LYS A 389 -19.36 9.43 -126.06
CA LYS A 389 -19.24 8.26 -126.95
C LYS A 389 -20.05 7.07 -126.46
N ILE A 390 -20.14 6.86 -125.15
CA ILE A 390 -21.01 5.85 -124.56
C ILE A 390 -22.47 6.19 -124.90
N ASP A 391 -22.92 7.42 -124.66
CA ASP A 391 -24.28 7.85 -125.01
C ASP A 391 -24.59 7.64 -126.51
N GLU A 392 -23.66 8.01 -127.40
CA GLU A 392 -23.78 7.74 -128.84
C GLU A 392 -23.95 6.23 -129.13
N THR A 393 -23.17 5.36 -128.48
CA THR A 393 -23.28 3.91 -128.64
C THR A 393 -24.55 3.32 -128.02
N GLU A 394 -25.01 3.84 -126.90
CA GLU A 394 -26.28 3.45 -126.27
C GLU A 394 -27.45 3.79 -127.18
N VAL A 395 -27.46 4.97 -127.79
CA VAL A 395 -28.46 5.35 -128.80
C VAL A 395 -28.42 4.40 -130.00
N LEU A 396 -27.24 4.04 -130.51
CA LEU A 396 -27.10 3.05 -131.59
C LEU A 396 -27.59 1.65 -131.17
N LEU A 397 -27.33 1.25 -129.92
CA LEU A 397 -27.80 -0.01 -129.36
C LEU A 397 -29.34 -0.01 -129.25
N GLU A 398 -29.94 1.08 -128.79
CA GLU A 398 -31.40 1.26 -128.76
C GLU A 398 -32.00 1.17 -130.16
N GLN A 399 -31.39 1.81 -131.17
CA GLN A 399 -31.81 1.70 -132.56
C GLN A 399 -31.73 0.27 -133.08
N CYS A 400 -30.64 -0.45 -132.78
CA CYS A 400 -30.46 -1.85 -133.14
C CYS A 400 -31.50 -2.75 -132.44
N ASN A 401 -31.71 -2.56 -131.14
CA ASN A 401 -32.73 -3.27 -130.37
C ASN A 401 -34.14 -3.01 -130.90
N GLN A 402 -34.46 -1.77 -131.29
CA GLN A 402 -35.72 -1.45 -131.97
C GLN A 402 -35.84 -2.17 -133.31
N ALA A 403 -34.76 -2.24 -134.11
CA ALA A 403 -34.74 -3.00 -135.36
C ALA A 403 -34.95 -4.51 -135.12
N VAL A 404 -34.26 -5.11 -134.16
CA VAL A 404 -34.43 -6.52 -133.78
C VAL A 404 -35.87 -6.80 -133.31
N ARG A 405 -36.47 -5.92 -132.49
CA ARG A 405 -37.89 -6.06 -132.11
C ARG A 405 -38.82 -6.01 -133.32
N ARG A 406 -38.57 -5.11 -134.30
CA ARG A 406 -39.33 -5.07 -135.57
C ARG A 406 -39.19 -6.38 -136.36
N TYR A 407 -37.98 -6.95 -136.46
CA TYR A 407 -37.77 -8.24 -137.13
C TYR A 407 -38.39 -9.41 -136.35
N SER A 408 -38.36 -9.40 -135.02
CA SER A 408 -38.98 -10.43 -134.18
C SER A 408 -40.52 -10.39 -134.25
N SER A 409 -41.13 -9.21 -134.40
CA SER A 409 -42.57 -9.08 -134.70
C SER A 409 -42.93 -9.56 -136.11
N PHE A 410 -41.96 -9.61 -137.03
CA PHE A 410 -42.15 -10.11 -138.40
C PHE A 410 -42.03 -11.65 -138.52
N PHE A 411 -41.49 -12.33 -137.51
CA PHE A 411 -41.24 -13.79 -137.53
C PHE A 411 -42.21 -14.59 -136.63
N PHE A 412 -43.20 -13.92 -136.00
CA PHE A 412 -44.23 -14.53 -135.14
C PHE A 412 -45.67 -14.35 -135.67
N ILE A 413 -45.82 -14.00 -136.95
CA ILE A 413 -47.04 -14.07 -137.78
C ILE A 413 -46.68 -14.96 -138.97
#